data_AF-A0A353B1L5-F1
#
_entry.id   AF-A0A353B1L5-F1
#
_cell.length_a   1.000
_cell.length_b   1.000
_cell.length_c   1.000
_cell.angle_alpha   90.00
_cell.angle_beta   90.00
_cell.angle_gamma   90.00
#
_symmetry.space_group_name_H-M   'P 1'
#
loop_
_entity.id
_entity.type
_entity.pdbx_description
1 polymer ?
#
loop_
_entity_poly.entity_id
_entity_poly.type
_entity_poly.pdbx_seq_one_letter_code
_entity_poly.pdbx_strand_id
1 'polypeptide(L)'
;MNALRRNRMFMVMLITFCNGTVFAHEHKLKFPEDFRHASISIFEQPKRATYMMGIVRFPYDGDFLCSALGTVQVPAESWVSVEIEGQEGYERFVDALPSTGVNRLELRNATISTSLLVSLEKVESVRQLVLVNCHVIEVDANTLAGLPNLQNLSIRGRNSKEQWYGLMPWLLKCPAIQFWFGSRPMGATDLHNLSQHPAPVFLSTNLDKDAEKVLDALEKVPLLVGLELAISAEVSSAVLGRIANLRNVELVVLNEGLLNAEMVALLAQLPKLKVLRVQGSTQVGDFLSGGFPLTDIQELHLRGHWILACTSVSWTLACS
;
A
#
# COMPACT_ATOMS: atom_id res chain seq x y z
N MET A 1 -6.17 -53.78 27.01
CA MET A 1 -6.73 -52.51 27.51
C MET A 1 -5.58 -51.54 27.73
N ASN A 2 -5.39 -50.56 26.84
CA ASN A 2 -4.64 -49.33 27.09
C ASN A 2 -5.13 -48.29 26.07
N ALA A 3 -6.23 -47.63 26.42
CA ALA A 3 -6.79 -46.54 25.65
C ALA A 3 -5.92 -45.30 25.86
N LEU A 4 -5.09 -44.98 24.88
CA LEU A 4 -4.42 -43.67 24.77
C LEU A 4 -5.52 -42.61 24.58
N ARG A 5 -5.89 -41.94 25.69
CA ARG A 5 -6.68 -40.72 25.66
C ARG A 5 -5.89 -39.66 24.91
N ARG A 6 -6.25 -39.43 23.64
CA ARG A 6 -5.87 -38.21 22.92
C ARG A 6 -6.53 -37.04 23.65
N ASN A 7 -5.74 -36.31 24.44
CA ASN A 7 -6.12 -35.00 24.94
C ASN A 7 -6.29 -34.08 23.72
N ARG A 8 -7.53 -33.89 23.28
CA ARG A 8 -7.88 -32.78 22.38
C ARG A 8 -7.78 -31.51 23.21
N MET A 9 -6.65 -30.83 23.07
CA MET A 9 -6.46 -29.50 23.63
C MET A 9 -7.34 -28.56 22.79
N PHE A 10 -8.49 -28.16 23.34
CA PHE A 10 -9.32 -27.11 22.74
C PHE A 10 -8.65 -25.78 23.06
N MET A 11 -8.07 -25.14 22.04
CA MET A 11 -7.48 -23.82 22.19
C MET A 11 -8.58 -22.77 22.08
N VAL A 12 -8.70 -21.94 23.12
CA VAL A 12 -9.68 -20.86 23.21
C VAL A 12 -9.24 -19.72 22.30
N MET A 13 -10.11 -19.33 21.37
CA MET A 13 -9.96 -18.14 20.54
C MET A 13 -10.10 -16.90 21.43
N LEU A 14 -9.00 -16.20 21.71
CA LEU A 14 -9.02 -14.96 22.48
C LEU A 14 -9.31 -13.78 21.53
N ILE A 15 -10.58 -13.42 21.38
CA ILE A 15 -11.00 -12.19 20.71
C ILE A 15 -10.97 -11.07 21.77
N THR A 16 -10.03 -10.14 21.66
CA THR A 16 -9.98 -8.97 22.54
C THR A 16 -10.94 -7.90 21.99
N PHE A 17 -12.11 -7.76 22.60
CA PHE A 17 -13.01 -6.62 22.36
C PHE A 17 -12.63 -5.48 23.31
N CYS A 18 -12.23 -4.33 22.78
CA CYS A 18 -12.21 -3.09 23.55
C CYS A 18 -13.63 -2.51 23.55
N ASN A 19 -14.35 -2.71 24.66
CA ASN A 19 -15.60 -2.05 25.10
C ASN A 19 -16.58 -1.56 24.02
N GLY A 20 -17.64 -2.37 23.79
CA GLY A 20 -18.86 -1.89 23.13
C GLY A 20 -19.72 -3.03 22.59
N THR A 21 -20.76 -3.43 23.31
CA THR A 21 -21.80 -4.34 22.79
C THR A 21 -22.63 -3.62 21.74
N VAL A 22 -22.48 -3.99 20.47
CA VAL A 22 -23.34 -3.55 19.37
C VAL A 22 -23.97 -4.79 18.74
N PHE A 23 -25.29 -4.89 18.83
CA PHE A 23 -26.07 -5.88 18.10
C PHE A 23 -26.30 -5.38 16.68
N ALA A 24 -25.57 -5.92 15.70
CA ALA A 24 -25.80 -5.69 14.28
C ALA A 24 -25.45 -6.96 13.48
N HIS A 25 -26.12 -7.13 12.34
CA HIS A 25 -26.01 -8.27 11.41
C HIS A 25 -24.59 -8.85 11.35
N GLU A 26 -24.48 -10.15 11.66
CA GLU A 26 -23.21 -10.84 11.88
C GLU A 26 -22.66 -11.43 10.57
N HIS A 27 -21.43 -11.10 10.20
CA HIS A 27 -20.70 -11.87 9.18
C HIS A 27 -19.91 -13.00 9.85
N LYS A 28 -19.95 -14.21 9.29
CA LYS A 28 -19.21 -15.38 9.78
C LYS A 28 -18.01 -15.67 8.90
N LEU A 29 -16.81 -15.44 9.42
CA LEU A 29 -15.56 -15.85 8.77
C LEU A 29 -15.25 -17.31 9.11
N LYS A 30 -15.11 -18.18 8.10
CA LYS A 30 -14.73 -19.60 8.29
C LYS A 30 -13.31 -19.83 7.78
N PHE A 31 -12.51 -20.50 8.58
CA PHE A 31 -11.15 -20.88 8.24
C PHE A 31 -11.06 -22.36 7.84
N PRO A 32 -10.39 -22.71 6.72
CA PRO A 32 -10.13 -24.10 6.36
C PRO A 32 -9.28 -24.82 7.42
N GLU A 33 -9.53 -26.11 7.66
CA GLU A 33 -8.84 -26.88 8.71
C GLU A 33 -7.34 -27.09 8.42
N ASP A 34 -6.92 -26.97 7.17
CA ASP A 34 -5.57 -27.19 6.66
C ASP A 34 -4.69 -25.93 6.64
N PHE A 35 -5.26 -24.75 6.93
CA PHE A 35 -4.52 -23.49 6.82
C PHE A 35 -3.75 -23.15 8.10
N ARG A 36 -2.44 -22.93 7.95
CA ARG A 36 -1.53 -22.84 9.10
C ARG A 36 -1.34 -21.41 9.64
N HIS A 37 -1.49 -20.36 8.82
CA HIS A 37 -1.23 -18.98 9.24
C HIS A 37 -2.22 -17.97 8.62
N ALA A 38 -3.11 -17.44 9.45
CA ALA A 38 -3.91 -16.26 9.12
C ALA A 38 -4.10 -15.42 10.38
N SER A 39 -4.02 -14.10 10.25
CA SER A 39 -4.39 -13.16 11.32
C SER A 39 -5.57 -12.30 10.87
N ILE A 40 -6.47 -12.02 11.81
CA ILE A 40 -7.58 -11.10 11.61
C ILE A 40 -7.37 -9.91 12.52
N SER A 41 -7.53 -8.72 11.97
CA SER A 41 -7.69 -7.50 12.76
C SER A 41 -9.03 -6.85 12.38
N ILE A 42 -9.80 -6.47 13.40
CA ILE A 42 -11.13 -5.86 13.26
C ILE A 42 -11.05 -4.44 13.77
N PHE A 43 -11.50 -3.49 12.96
CA PHE A 43 -11.47 -2.07 13.27
C PHE A 43 -12.87 -1.46 13.10
N GLU A 44 -13.15 -0.36 13.80
CA GLU A 44 -14.26 0.50 13.39
C GLU A 44 -13.97 1.09 12.00
N GLN A 45 -15.01 1.25 11.17
CA GLN A 45 -14.85 1.92 9.88
C GLN A 45 -14.22 3.31 10.12
N PRO A 46 -13.10 3.65 9.46
CA PRO A 46 -12.41 4.90 9.72
C PRO A 46 -13.29 6.08 9.30
N LYS A 47 -13.87 6.80 10.29
CA LYS A 47 -14.55 8.08 10.06
C LYS A 47 -13.56 9.24 9.89
N ARG A 48 -12.32 9.09 10.37
CA ARG A 48 -11.11 9.95 10.21
C ARG A 48 -9.89 9.19 10.76
N ALA A 49 -8.68 9.57 10.32
CA ALA A 49 -7.41 8.84 10.47
C ALA A 49 -6.87 8.71 11.92
N THR A 50 -7.55 7.94 12.77
CA THR A 50 -7.03 7.52 14.08
C THR A 50 -7.19 6.01 14.23
N TYR A 51 -6.06 5.32 14.32
CA TYR A 51 -5.97 3.86 14.40
C TYR A 51 -6.21 3.38 15.84
N MET A 52 -7.21 2.55 16.09
CA MET A 52 -7.24 1.67 17.27
C MET A 52 -6.91 0.25 16.84
N MET A 53 -5.79 -0.30 17.30
CA MET A 53 -5.30 -1.62 16.87
C MET A 53 -5.88 -2.72 17.77
N GLY A 54 -6.86 -3.46 17.28
CA GLY A 54 -7.21 -4.79 17.81
C GLY A 54 -6.44 -5.83 17.02
N ILE A 55 -5.27 -6.25 17.51
CA ILE A 55 -4.49 -7.31 16.87
C ILE A 55 -4.87 -8.65 17.51
N VAL A 56 -5.50 -9.54 16.75
CA VAL A 56 -5.51 -10.96 17.14
C VAL A 56 -4.16 -11.55 16.71
N ARG A 57 -3.18 -11.41 17.61
CA ARG A 57 -1.85 -12.03 17.45
C ARG A 57 -1.91 -13.41 18.07
N PHE A 58 -1.71 -14.43 17.25
CA PHE A 58 -1.38 -15.76 17.76
C PHE A 58 0.05 -15.68 18.34
N PRO A 59 0.30 -16.17 19.56
CA PRO A 59 1.60 -16.01 20.20
C PRO A 59 2.69 -16.65 19.35
N TYR A 60 3.71 -15.85 19.06
CA TYR A 60 4.90 -16.23 18.32
C TYR A 60 5.97 -16.60 19.33
N ASP A 61 5.91 -17.82 19.85
CA ASP A 61 7.07 -18.51 20.40
C ASP A 61 7.41 -19.63 19.42
N GLY A 62 8.68 -19.70 19.05
CA GLY A 62 9.18 -20.63 18.04
C GLY A 62 8.58 -22.03 18.19
N ASP A 63 8.18 -22.60 17.06
CA ASP A 63 7.70 -23.98 16.86
C ASP A 63 6.21 -24.29 17.09
N PHE A 64 5.34 -23.34 17.47
CA PHE A 64 3.89 -23.59 17.49
C PHE A 64 3.07 -22.49 16.83
N LEU A 65 2.96 -22.57 15.51
CA LEU A 65 1.95 -21.84 14.75
C LEU A 65 0.61 -22.58 14.90
N CYS A 66 -0.31 -22.01 15.68
CA CYS A 66 -1.64 -22.59 15.86
C CYS A 66 -2.54 -22.27 14.67
N SER A 67 -3.25 -23.28 14.16
CA SER A 67 -4.35 -23.08 13.22
C SER A 67 -5.47 -22.30 13.90
N ALA A 68 -5.94 -21.23 13.25
CA ALA A 68 -7.14 -20.51 13.67
C ALA A 68 -8.38 -21.34 13.28
N LEU A 69 -8.72 -22.36 14.08
CA LEU A 69 -9.97 -23.10 13.90
C LEU A 69 -11.12 -22.33 14.58
N GLY A 70 -12.14 -21.94 13.82
CA GLY A 70 -13.36 -21.37 14.38
C GLY A 70 -14.13 -20.44 13.44
N THR A 71 -15.14 -19.78 14.00
CA THR A 71 -15.91 -18.75 13.33
C THR A 71 -15.74 -17.44 14.06
N VAL A 72 -15.36 -16.38 13.34
CA VAL A 72 -15.33 -15.02 13.89
C VAL A 72 -16.59 -14.31 13.43
N GLN A 73 -17.37 -13.81 14.39
CA GLN A 73 -18.49 -12.90 14.14
C GLN A 73 -17.97 -11.47 14.16
N VAL A 74 -18.23 -10.74 13.09
CA VAL A 74 -17.87 -9.33 12.92
C VAL A 74 -19.12 -8.49 12.65
N PRO A 75 -19.25 -7.31 13.27
CA PRO A 75 -20.32 -6.37 12.93
C PRO A 75 -20.29 -6.02 11.44
N ALA A 76 -21.48 -5.86 10.81
CA ALA A 76 -21.62 -5.53 9.40
C ALA A 76 -20.83 -4.27 8.94
N GLU A 77 -20.66 -3.31 9.83
CA GLU A 77 -19.98 -2.04 9.53
C GLU A 77 -18.48 -2.03 9.88
N SER A 78 -17.94 -3.15 10.36
CA SER A 78 -16.52 -3.22 10.75
C SER A 78 -15.60 -3.26 9.54
N TRP A 79 -14.45 -2.60 9.67
CA TRP A 79 -13.35 -2.77 8.73
C TRP A 79 -12.56 -4.02 9.11
N VAL A 80 -12.62 -5.07 8.29
CA VAL A 80 -11.88 -6.31 8.56
C VAL A 80 -10.62 -6.36 7.69
N SER A 81 -9.48 -6.54 8.36
CA SER A 81 -8.20 -6.85 7.74
C SER A 81 -7.87 -8.32 7.97
N VAL A 82 -7.62 -9.04 6.88
CA VAL A 82 -7.13 -10.42 6.91
C VAL A 82 -5.70 -10.43 6.37
N GLU A 83 -4.78 -11.01 7.11
CA GLU A 83 -3.40 -11.22 6.69
C GLU A 83 -3.09 -12.70 6.64
N ILE A 84 -2.56 -13.16 5.52
CA ILE A 84 -2.33 -14.57 5.20
C ILE A 84 -0.85 -14.74 4.84
N GLU A 85 -0.20 -15.73 5.42
CA GLU A 85 1.21 -16.06 5.15
C GLU A 85 1.40 -17.56 4.87
N GLY A 86 2.23 -17.88 3.89
CA GLY A 86 2.41 -19.25 3.40
C GLY A 86 2.85 -19.27 1.94
N GLN A 87 3.13 -20.46 1.40
CA GLN A 87 3.59 -20.64 0.01
C GLN A 87 2.52 -21.24 -0.92
N GLU A 88 1.53 -21.96 -0.40
CA GLU A 88 0.55 -22.72 -1.18
C GLU A 88 -0.87 -22.64 -0.58
N GLY A 89 -1.88 -22.96 -1.38
CA GLY A 89 -3.27 -23.15 -0.93
C GLY A 89 -4.08 -21.86 -0.73
N TYR A 90 -3.57 -20.71 -1.15
CA TYR A 90 -4.25 -19.41 -1.01
C TYR A 90 -5.62 -19.39 -1.66
N GLU A 91 -5.79 -20.05 -2.81
CA GLU A 91 -7.06 -20.05 -3.54
C GLU A 91 -8.19 -20.62 -2.68
N ARG A 92 -7.93 -21.75 -2.00
CA ARG A 92 -8.92 -22.39 -1.13
C ARG A 92 -9.30 -21.51 0.04
N PHE A 93 -8.33 -20.78 0.59
CA PHE A 93 -8.59 -19.87 1.69
C PHE A 93 -9.40 -18.67 1.23
N VAL A 94 -9.00 -18.03 0.14
CA VAL A 94 -9.70 -16.86 -0.42
C VAL A 94 -11.11 -17.26 -0.84
N ASP A 95 -11.30 -18.44 -1.43
CA ASP A 95 -12.61 -19.01 -1.76
C ASP A 95 -13.51 -19.26 -0.55
N ALA A 96 -12.92 -19.44 0.64
CA ALA A 96 -13.65 -19.60 1.89
C ALA A 96 -14.00 -18.26 2.56
N LEU A 97 -13.42 -17.15 2.12
CA LEU A 97 -13.77 -15.82 2.62
C LEU A 97 -15.18 -15.44 2.16
N PRO A 98 -15.96 -14.74 3.00
CA PRO A 98 -17.23 -14.19 2.57
C PRO A 98 -17.00 -13.14 1.48
N SER A 99 -17.92 -13.04 0.54
CA SER A 99 -17.86 -12.02 -0.50
C SER A 99 -17.92 -10.59 0.03
N THR A 100 -18.43 -10.42 1.24
CA THR A 100 -18.59 -9.14 1.93
C THR A 100 -17.95 -9.18 3.32
N GLY A 101 -17.59 -8.00 3.83
CA GLY A 101 -17.06 -7.81 5.17
C GLY A 101 -15.53 -7.82 5.27
N VAL A 102 -14.79 -8.33 4.27
CA VAL A 102 -13.32 -8.22 4.21
C VAL A 102 -12.94 -6.99 3.40
N ASN A 103 -12.34 -5.98 4.05
CA ASN A 103 -11.99 -4.72 3.40
C ASN A 103 -10.51 -4.61 3.06
N ARG A 104 -9.65 -5.21 3.88
CA ARG A 104 -8.21 -5.29 3.64
C ARG A 104 -7.78 -6.75 3.60
N LEU A 105 -7.07 -7.12 2.55
CA LEU A 105 -6.48 -8.44 2.40
C LEU A 105 -4.99 -8.29 2.16
N GLU A 106 -4.18 -8.93 3.00
CA GLU A 106 -2.73 -8.97 2.89
C GLU A 106 -2.28 -10.40 2.63
N LEU A 107 -1.58 -10.61 1.53
CA LEU A 107 -1.01 -11.90 1.13
C LEU A 107 0.50 -11.82 1.24
N ARG A 108 1.14 -12.74 1.96
CA ARG A 108 2.59 -12.76 2.17
C ARG A 108 3.24 -14.03 1.63
N ASN A 109 4.23 -13.88 0.76
CA ASN A 109 4.93 -15.01 0.13
C ASN A 109 4.01 -15.88 -0.75
N ALA A 110 2.88 -15.33 -1.19
CA ALA A 110 1.91 -16.02 -2.04
C ALA A 110 2.36 -16.07 -3.52
N THR A 111 1.98 -17.13 -4.21
CA THR A 111 2.05 -17.22 -5.67
C THR A 111 0.76 -16.65 -6.27
N ILE A 112 0.84 -15.53 -6.98
CA ILE A 112 -0.28 -14.85 -7.63
C ILE A 112 -0.46 -15.43 -9.03
N SER A 113 -1.40 -16.35 -9.16
CA SER A 113 -1.82 -17.01 -10.40
C SER A 113 -3.17 -16.47 -10.88
N THR A 114 -3.56 -16.84 -12.10
CA THR A 114 -4.93 -16.57 -12.60
C THR A 114 -5.99 -17.14 -11.65
N SER A 115 -5.81 -18.36 -11.13
CA SER A 115 -6.78 -19.00 -10.21
C SER A 115 -6.93 -18.23 -8.90
N LEU A 116 -5.84 -17.69 -8.35
CA LEU A 116 -5.91 -16.88 -7.15
C LEU A 116 -6.64 -15.55 -7.40
N LEU A 117 -6.40 -14.90 -8.53
CA LEU A 117 -7.10 -13.66 -8.87
C LEU A 117 -8.61 -13.90 -9.09
N VAL A 118 -9.00 -15.00 -9.75
CA VAL A 118 -10.43 -15.42 -9.84
C VAL A 118 -11.04 -15.63 -8.46
N SER A 119 -10.28 -16.19 -7.53
CA SER A 119 -10.75 -16.38 -6.14
C SER A 119 -10.92 -15.03 -5.44
N LEU A 120 -9.97 -14.10 -5.63
CA LEU A 120 -10.04 -12.75 -5.06
C LEU A 120 -11.26 -11.97 -5.55
N GLU A 121 -11.66 -12.14 -6.81
CA GLU A 121 -12.81 -11.47 -7.40
C GLU A 121 -14.14 -11.80 -6.70
N LYS A 122 -14.20 -12.93 -5.98
CA LYS A 122 -15.35 -13.30 -5.16
C LYS A 122 -15.46 -12.45 -3.89
N VAL A 123 -14.36 -11.83 -3.45
CA VAL A 123 -14.29 -11.01 -2.22
C VAL A 123 -14.54 -9.54 -2.57
N GLU A 124 -15.75 -9.26 -3.06
CA GLU A 124 -16.18 -7.98 -3.65
C GLU A 124 -15.97 -6.77 -2.73
N SER A 125 -15.93 -6.93 -1.42
CA SER A 125 -15.73 -5.83 -0.47
C SER A 125 -14.27 -5.38 -0.29
N VAL A 126 -13.30 -6.07 -0.89
CA VAL A 126 -11.87 -5.71 -0.74
C VAL A 126 -11.61 -4.34 -1.34
N ARG A 127 -11.17 -3.41 -0.49
CA ARG A 127 -10.76 -2.05 -0.85
C ARG A 127 -9.24 -1.89 -0.80
N GLN A 128 -8.55 -2.69 -0.01
CA GLN A 128 -7.10 -2.67 0.08
C GLN A 128 -6.52 -4.07 -0.10
N LEU A 129 -5.71 -4.25 -1.13
CA LEU A 129 -4.94 -5.46 -1.37
C LEU A 129 -3.45 -5.17 -1.15
N VAL A 130 -2.83 -5.94 -0.26
CA VAL A 130 -1.40 -5.84 0.03
C VAL A 130 -0.73 -7.16 -0.35
N LEU A 131 0.22 -7.12 -1.27
CA LEU A 131 0.99 -8.28 -1.73
C LEU A 131 2.42 -8.12 -1.23
N VAL A 132 2.86 -8.93 -0.27
CA VAL A 132 4.20 -8.85 0.34
C VAL A 132 5.03 -10.05 -0.06
N ASN A 133 6.17 -9.84 -0.70
CA ASN A 133 7.06 -10.90 -1.21
C ASN A 133 6.34 -11.96 -2.07
N CYS A 134 5.25 -11.58 -2.72
CA CYS A 134 4.52 -12.47 -3.61
C CYS A 134 5.29 -12.74 -4.91
N HIS A 135 4.89 -13.79 -5.62
CA HIS A 135 5.44 -14.17 -6.92
C HIS A 135 4.29 -14.27 -7.93
N VAL A 136 4.30 -13.46 -8.98
CA VAL A 136 3.25 -13.53 -10.02
C VAL A 136 3.65 -14.53 -11.08
N ILE A 137 2.76 -15.46 -11.40
CA ILE A 137 2.92 -16.44 -12.48
C ILE A 137 1.68 -16.46 -13.37
N GLU A 138 1.88 -16.53 -14.68
CA GLU A 138 0.86 -16.92 -15.67
C GLU A 138 -0.54 -16.30 -15.42
N VAL A 139 -0.60 -14.97 -15.38
CA VAL A 139 -1.86 -14.23 -15.24
C VAL A 139 -2.46 -13.99 -16.63
N ASP A 140 -3.52 -14.73 -16.97
CA ASP A 140 -4.36 -14.42 -18.12
C ASP A 140 -5.41 -13.39 -17.72
N ALA A 141 -4.98 -12.14 -17.74
CA ALA A 141 -5.80 -11.01 -17.36
C ALA A 141 -7.07 -10.88 -18.22
N ASN A 142 -7.18 -11.52 -19.39
CA ASN A 142 -8.39 -11.44 -20.21
C ASN A 142 -9.59 -12.13 -19.55
N THR A 143 -9.33 -13.18 -18.76
CA THR A 143 -10.37 -13.94 -18.06
C THR A 143 -10.88 -13.30 -16.78
N LEU A 144 -10.15 -12.31 -16.26
CA LEU A 144 -10.40 -11.68 -14.98
C LEU A 144 -11.36 -10.49 -15.10
N ALA A 145 -12.27 -10.33 -14.14
CA ALA A 145 -13.20 -9.21 -14.09
C ALA A 145 -12.60 -7.95 -13.43
N GLY A 146 -11.55 -8.10 -12.62
CA GLY A 146 -11.04 -7.04 -11.74
C GLY A 146 -11.78 -6.97 -10.40
N LEU A 147 -11.27 -6.15 -9.49
CA LEU A 147 -11.90 -5.89 -8.18
C LEU A 147 -12.63 -4.53 -8.22
N PRO A 148 -13.98 -4.50 -8.27
CA PRO A 148 -14.73 -3.27 -8.52
C PRO A 148 -14.56 -2.22 -7.43
N ASN A 149 -14.29 -2.64 -6.19
CA ASN A 149 -14.12 -1.76 -5.03
C ASN A 149 -12.66 -1.59 -4.60
N LEU A 150 -11.69 -2.15 -5.32
CA LEU A 150 -10.28 -2.02 -4.94
C LEU A 150 -9.82 -0.58 -5.11
N GLN A 151 -9.45 0.07 -4.01
CA GLN A 151 -8.98 1.44 -3.96
C GLN A 151 -7.46 1.52 -3.81
N ASN A 152 -6.89 0.57 -3.07
CA ASN A 152 -5.49 0.58 -2.68
C ASN A 152 -4.83 -0.74 -3.04
N LEU A 153 -3.83 -0.69 -3.93
CA LEU A 153 -2.93 -1.81 -4.14
C LEU A 153 -1.55 -1.45 -3.59
N SER A 154 -1.03 -2.29 -2.69
CA SER A 154 0.36 -2.21 -2.26
C SER A 154 1.08 -3.50 -2.62
N ILE A 155 2.14 -3.40 -3.41
CA ILE A 155 3.03 -4.50 -3.74
C ILE A 155 4.35 -4.21 -3.05
N ARG A 156 4.77 -5.08 -2.13
CA ARG A 156 5.99 -4.95 -1.35
C ARG A 156 6.83 -6.18 -1.56
N GLY A 157 8.15 -6.07 -1.65
CA GLY A 157 9.02 -7.23 -1.54
C GLY A 157 10.25 -7.20 -2.44
N ARG A 158 11.09 -8.23 -2.27
CA ARG A 158 12.43 -8.32 -2.87
C ARG A 158 12.47 -9.02 -4.23
N ASN A 159 11.42 -9.73 -4.63
CA ASN A 159 11.44 -10.56 -5.84
C ASN A 159 11.34 -9.74 -7.14
N SER A 160 11.78 -10.36 -8.24
CA SER A 160 12.55 -9.80 -9.36
C SER A 160 11.81 -8.83 -10.29
N LYS A 161 12.58 -8.10 -11.11
CA LYS A 161 12.21 -6.98 -12.00
C LYS A 161 11.00 -7.21 -12.94
N GLU A 162 10.52 -8.43 -13.13
CA GLU A 162 9.68 -8.80 -14.28
C GLU A 162 8.31 -9.36 -13.93
N GLN A 163 8.03 -9.62 -12.65
CA GLN A 163 6.87 -10.44 -12.29
C GLN A 163 5.57 -9.62 -12.22
N TRP A 164 5.63 -8.36 -11.83
CA TRP A 164 4.42 -7.55 -11.62
C TRP A 164 3.78 -7.04 -12.90
N TYR A 165 4.50 -7.02 -14.03
CA TYR A 165 3.96 -6.59 -15.32
C TYR A 165 2.73 -7.42 -15.73
N GLY A 166 2.68 -8.70 -15.34
CA GLY A 166 1.52 -9.56 -15.59
C GLY A 166 0.24 -9.12 -14.89
N LEU A 167 0.33 -8.32 -13.81
CA LEU A 167 -0.85 -7.79 -13.11
C LEU A 167 -1.40 -6.51 -13.73
N MET A 168 -0.62 -5.78 -14.54
CA MET A 168 -1.05 -4.49 -15.07
C MET A 168 -2.38 -4.58 -15.84
N PRO A 169 -2.59 -5.53 -16.78
CA PRO A 169 -3.84 -5.59 -17.51
C PRO A 169 -5.04 -5.94 -16.63
N TRP A 170 -4.82 -6.65 -15.51
CA TRP A 170 -5.85 -6.89 -14.49
C TRP A 170 -6.15 -5.63 -13.67
N LEU A 171 -5.13 -4.86 -13.29
CA LEU A 171 -5.30 -3.61 -12.56
C LEU A 171 -6.09 -2.57 -13.34
N LEU A 172 -5.93 -2.54 -14.67
CA LEU A 172 -6.73 -1.66 -15.53
C LEU A 172 -8.23 -1.98 -15.53
N LYS A 173 -8.62 -3.14 -14.99
CA LYS A 173 -10.03 -3.53 -14.79
C LYS A 173 -10.57 -3.17 -13.40
N CYS A 174 -9.78 -2.52 -12.55
CA CYS A 174 -10.19 -2.12 -11.19
C CYS A 174 -10.59 -0.63 -11.18
N PRO A 175 -11.87 -0.28 -11.45
CA PRO A 175 -12.28 1.11 -11.72
C PRO A 175 -12.09 2.06 -10.53
N ALA A 176 -12.07 1.53 -9.30
CA ALA A 176 -11.95 2.32 -8.08
C ALA A 176 -10.51 2.56 -7.63
N ILE A 177 -9.48 2.06 -8.34
CA ILE A 177 -8.10 2.13 -7.86
C ILE A 177 -7.59 3.57 -7.84
N GLN A 178 -7.20 4.01 -6.66
CA GLN A 178 -6.75 5.38 -6.38
C GLN A 178 -5.26 5.39 -6.02
N PHE A 179 -4.81 4.41 -5.25
CA PHE A 179 -3.45 4.37 -4.74
C PHE A 179 -2.73 3.10 -5.18
N TRP A 180 -1.54 3.30 -5.75
CA TRP A 180 -0.63 2.21 -6.05
C TRP A 180 0.73 2.46 -5.40
N PHE A 181 1.04 1.63 -4.41
CA PHE A 181 2.35 1.60 -3.75
C PHE A 181 3.13 0.36 -4.17
N GLY A 182 4.08 0.50 -5.08
CA GLY A 182 5.06 -0.55 -5.39
C GLY A 182 6.35 -0.35 -4.63
N SER A 183 6.95 -1.42 -4.09
CA SER A 183 8.36 -1.40 -3.66
C SER A 183 9.32 -1.31 -4.84
N ARG A 184 8.79 -1.44 -6.06
CA ARG A 184 9.49 -1.07 -7.27
C ARG A 184 8.76 0.08 -7.94
N PRO A 185 9.54 0.99 -8.54
CA PRO A 185 8.99 2.01 -9.39
C PRO A 185 8.33 1.46 -10.63
N MET A 186 7.29 2.15 -11.08
CA MET A 186 6.73 1.94 -12.42
C MET A 186 7.67 2.48 -13.49
N GLY A 187 7.89 1.70 -14.55
CA GLY A 187 8.60 2.18 -15.73
C GLY A 187 7.70 3.03 -16.63
N ALA A 188 8.28 3.61 -17.69
CA ALA A 188 7.53 4.42 -18.65
C ALA A 188 6.40 3.64 -19.35
N THR A 189 6.61 2.35 -19.64
CA THR A 189 5.57 1.48 -20.23
C THR A 189 4.39 1.27 -19.29
N ASP A 190 4.64 1.07 -18.00
CA ASP A 190 3.59 0.92 -16.99
C ASP A 190 2.75 2.19 -16.86
N LEU A 191 3.43 3.33 -16.79
CA LEU A 191 2.80 4.63 -16.69
C LEU A 191 2.02 4.99 -17.96
N HIS A 192 2.51 4.58 -19.12
CA HIS A 192 1.75 4.73 -20.37
C HIS A 192 0.45 3.93 -20.32
N ASN A 193 0.47 2.69 -19.84
CA ASN A 193 -0.74 1.91 -19.65
C ASN A 193 -1.68 2.57 -18.62
N LEU A 194 -1.13 3.09 -17.52
CA LEU A 194 -1.88 3.79 -16.48
C LEU A 194 -2.46 5.14 -16.92
N SER A 195 -1.88 5.79 -17.94
CA SER A 195 -2.45 7.01 -18.52
C SER A 195 -3.85 6.80 -19.08
N GLN A 196 -4.19 5.55 -19.42
CA GLN A 196 -5.52 5.15 -19.87
C GLN A 196 -6.46 4.84 -18.70
N HIS A 197 -5.95 4.75 -17.47
CA HIS A 197 -6.75 4.46 -16.30
C HIS A 197 -7.45 5.73 -15.80
N PRO A 198 -8.77 5.71 -15.56
CA PRO A 198 -9.54 6.91 -15.24
C PRO A 198 -9.40 7.39 -13.80
N ALA A 199 -8.57 6.77 -12.95
CA ALA A 199 -8.62 6.96 -11.50
C ALA A 199 -7.30 7.03 -10.68
N PRO A 200 -6.07 6.82 -11.21
CA PRO A 200 -4.91 6.79 -10.32
C PRO A 200 -4.64 8.19 -9.74
N VAL A 201 -4.82 8.32 -8.43
CA VAL A 201 -4.64 9.56 -7.65
C VAL A 201 -3.22 9.63 -7.12
N PHE A 202 -2.63 8.50 -6.73
CA PHE A 202 -1.29 8.41 -6.17
C PHE A 202 -0.46 7.32 -6.84
N LEU A 203 0.74 7.68 -7.31
CA LEU A 203 1.70 6.75 -7.92
C LEU A 203 3.08 6.83 -7.27
N SER A 204 3.78 5.70 -7.25
CA SER A 204 5.19 5.61 -6.86
C SER A 204 6.04 5.16 -8.05
N THR A 205 7.10 5.91 -8.36
CA THR A 205 8.03 5.62 -9.45
C THR A 205 9.45 6.08 -9.10
N ASN A 206 10.41 5.74 -9.94
CA ASN A 206 11.81 6.10 -9.81
C ASN A 206 12.22 6.79 -11.08
N LEU A 207 13.00 7.84 -10.91
CA LEU A 207 13.69 8.50 -11.99
C LEU A 207 15.11 7.95 -12.03
N ASP A 208 15.41 7.16 -13.06
CA ASP A 208 16.72 6.60 -13.34
C ASP A 208 17.17 6.99 -14.77
N LYS A 209 17.91 6.12 -15.45
CA LYS A 209 18.32 6.34 -16.85
C LYS A 209 17.14 6.54 -17.83
N ASP A 210 15.93 6.10 -17.48
CA ASP A 210 14.72 6.26 -18.30
C ASP A 210 13.82 7.41 -17.80
N ALA A 211 14.32 8.30 -16.93
CA ALA A 211 13.56 9.38 -16.29
C ALA A 211 12.75 10.26 -17.26
N GLU A 212 13.30 10.61 -18.43
CA GLU A 212 12.57 11.42 -19.42
C GLU A 212 11.28 10.73 -19.88
N LYS A 213 11.36 9.44 -20.21
CA LYS A 213 10.20 8.65 -20.67
C LYS A 213 9.17 8.48 -19.55
N VAL A 214 9.65 8.32 -18.31
CA VAL A 214 8.79 8.26 -17.12
C VAL A 214 8.01 9.56 -16.95
N LEU A 215 8.69 10.71 -17.06
CA LEU A 215 8.06 12.03 -16.94
C LEU A 215 7.09 12.30 -18.10
N ASP A 216 7.45 11.93 -19.34
CA ASP A 216 6.54 11.97 -20.50
C ASP A 216 5.25 11.17 -20.28
N ALA A 217 5.36 10.04 -19.58
CA ALA A 217 4.21 9.21 -19.26
C ALA A 217 3.39 9.78 -18.10
N LEU A 218 4.03 10.30 -17.05
CA LEU A 218 3.36 10.95 -15.91
C LEU A 218 2.55 12.18 -16.33
N GLU A 219 3.06 13.00 -17.26
CA GLU A 219 2.34 14.16 -17.80
C GLU A 219 1.00 13.77 -18.44
N LYS A 220 0.83 12.50 -18.84
CA LYS A 220 -0.39 11.96 -19.47
C LYS A 220 -1.34 11.32 -18.46
N VAL A 221 -1.03 11.29 -17.16
CA VAL A 221 -1.90 10.74 -16.12
C VAL A 221 -2.78 11.87 -15.56
N PRO A 222 -4.03 12.04 -16.04
CA PRO A 222 -4.78 13.29 -15.87
C PRO A 222 -5.16 13.58 -14.41
N LEU A 223 -5.27 12.55 -13.57
CA LEU A 223 -5.74 12.64 -12.19
C LEU A 223 -4.63 12.45 -11.15
N LEU A 224 -3.36 12.52 -11.55
CA LEU A 224 -2.25 12.37 -10.63
C LEU A 224 -2.21 13.54 -9.62
N VAL A 225 -2.48 13.25 -8.35
CA VAL A 225 -2.46 14.22 -7.23
C VAL A 225 -1.27 13.96 -6.31
N GLY A 226 -0.91 12.70 -6.08
CA GLY A 226 0.21 12.29 -5.25
C GLY A 226 1.27 11.57 -6.06
N LEU A 227 2.53 11.94 -5.85
CA LEU A 227 3.66 11.34 -6.55
C LEU A 227 4.79 11.04 -5.57
N GLU A 228 5.14 9.77 -5.47
CA GLU A 228 6.31 9.29 -4.75
C GLU A 228 7.44 9.02 -5.75
N LEU A 229 8.58 9.67 -5.56
CA LEU A 229 9.75 9.61 -6.43
C LEU A 229 10.96 9.10 -5.63
N ALA A 230 11.61 8.06 -6.12
CA ALA A 230 13.02 7.84 -5.82
C ALA A 230 13.88 8.33 -6.99
N ILE A 231 14.89 9.14 -6.73
CA ILE A 231 15.64 9.83 -7.79
C ILE A 231 17.09 9.36 -7.74
N SER A 232 17.52 8.69 -8.81
CA SER A 232 18.91 8.28 -8.97
C SER A 232 19.82 9.51 -9.11
N ALA A 233 21.06 9.39 -8.61
CA ALA A 233 22.08 10.44 -8.74
C ALA A 233 22.48 10.74 -10.20
N GLU A 234 22.13 9.84 -11.13
CA GLU A 234 22.41 9.99 -12.56
C GLU A 234 21.39 10.90 -13.29
N VAL A 235 20.27 11.25 -12.66
CA VAL A 235 19.24 12.09 -13.27
C VAL A 235 19.71 13.54 -13.29
N SER A 236 19.81 14.13 -14.48
CA SER A 236 20.23 15.53 -14.63
C SER A 236 19.13 16.50 -14.17
N SER A 237 19.53 17.69 -13.75
CA SER A 237 18.57 18.72 -13.34
C SER A 237 17.68 19.22 -14.48
N ALA A 238 18.17 19.17 -15.72
CA ALA A 238 17.35 19.46 -16.90
C ALA A 238 16.15 18.50 -17.02
N VAL A 239 16.36 17.20 -16.73
CA VAL A 239 15.28 16.20 -16.72
C VAL A 239 14.34 16.45 -15.55
N LEU A 240 14.88 16.76 -14.37
CA LEU A 240 14.07 17.08 -13.19
C LEU A 240 13.21 18.33 -13.38
N GLY A 241 13.66 19.29 -14.19
CA GLY A 241 12.90 20.49 -14.50
C GLY A 241 11.54 20.19 -15.15
N ARG A 242 11.41 19.02 -15.78
CA ARG A 242 10.14 18.56 -16.35
C ARG A 242 9.09 18.19 -15.30
N ILE A 243 9.47 17.92 -14.05
CA ILE A 243 8.51 17.69 -12.95
C ILE A 243 7.56 18.89 -12.82
N ALA A 244 8.02 20.11 -13.09
CA ALA A 244 7.19 21.32 -13.07
C ALA A 244 5.96 21.25 -14.01
N ASN A 245 5.97 20.37 -15.02
CA ASN A 245 4.84 20.19 -15.93
C ASN A 245 3.68 19.39 -15.30
N LEU A 246 3.86 18.78 -14.13
CA LEU A 246 2.84 17.96 -13.47
C LEU A 246 1.80 18.84 -12.74
N ARG A 247 0.88 19.43 -13.52
CA ARG A 247 -0.04 20.50 -13.08
C ARG A 247 -1.05 20.14 -11.98
N ASN A 248 -1.27 18.84 -11.74
CA ASN A 248 -2.26 18.37 -10.77
C ASN A 248 -1.65 17.81 -9.49
N VAL A 249 -0.32 17.70 -9.41
CA VAL A 249 0.35 17.12 -8.24
C VAL A 249 0.27 18.09 -7.06
N GLU A 250 -0.39 17.64 -5.99
CA GLU A 250 -0.51 18.35 -4.72
C GLU A 250 0.41 17.78 -3.63
N LEU A 251 0.83 16.53 -3.79
CA LEU A 251 1.68 15.85 -2.83
C LEU A 251 2.87 15.21 -3.53
N VAL A 252 4.08 15.55 -3.09
CA VAL A 252 5.32 14.92 -3.53
C VAL A 252 5.99 14.24 -2.34
N VAL A 253 6.32 12.97 -2.49
CA VAL A 253 7.16 12.22 -1.57
C VAL A 253 8.49 11.92 -2.26
N LEU A 254 9.58 12.47 -1.77
CA LEU A 254 10.91 12.12 -2.21
C LEU A 254 11.47 11.07 -1.27
N ASN A 255 11.70 9.86 -1.79
CA ASN A 255 12.44 8.82 -1.11
C ASN A 255 13.86 8.80 -1.61
N GLU A 256 14.83 8.63 -0.71
CA GLU A 256 16.20 8.25 -1.04
C GLU A 256 16.77 9.02 -2.24
N GLY A 257 17.29 10.22 -1.99
CA GLY A 257 17.80 11.06 -3.07
C GLY A 257 18.47 12.34 -2.58
N LEU A 258 19.14 13.01 -3.52
CA LEU A 258 19.76 14.30 -3.31
C LEU A 258 18.69 15.40 -3.33
N LEU A 259 18.20 15.82 -2.16
CA LEU A 259 17.39 17.03 -2.07
C LEU A 259 18.32 18.23 -1.94
N ASN A 260 18.66 18.85 -3.06
CA ASN A 260 19.47 20.07 -3.11
C ASN A 260 18.58 21.30 -3.40
N ALA A 261 19.19 22.50 -3.34
CA ALA A 261 18.48 23.76 -3.58
C ALA A 261 17.85 23.84 -4.99
N GLU A 262 18.51 23.26 -5.99
CA GLU A 262 18.01 23.21 -7.37
C GLU A 262 16.71 22.39 -7.46
N MET A 263 16.68 21.19 -6.89
CA MET A 263 15.47 20.36 -6.83
C MET A 263 14.31 21.09 -6.14
N VAL A 264 14.59 21.78 -5.02
CA VAL A 264 13.56 22.54 -4.31
C VAL A 264 13.02 23.70 -5.17
N ALA A 265 13.89 24.40 -5.90
CA ALA A 265 13.48 25.45 -6.83
C ALA A 265 12.64 24.91 -8.00
N LEU A 266 12.90 23.69 -8.44
CA LEU A 266 12.09 23.01 -9.46
C LEU A 266 10.72 22.57 -8.89
N LEU A 267 10.69 22.01 -7.69
CA LEU A 267 9.44 21.62 -7.01
C LEU A 267 8.55 22.83 -6.71
N ALA A 268 9.14 24.00 -6.45
CA ALA A 268 8.39 25.24 -6.27
C ALA A 268 7.64 25.71 -7.52
N GLN A 269 7.94 25.14 -8.69
CA GLN A 269 7.22 25.42 -9.92
C GLN A 269 5.97 24.54 -10.10
N LEU A 270 5.74 23.55 -9.23
CA LEU A 270 4.52 22.75 -9.23
C LEU A 270 3.34 23.59 -8.72
N PRO A 271 2.37 23.95 -9.59
CA PRO A 271 1.40 25.02 -9.30
C PRO A 271 0.37 24.66 -8.23
N LYS A 272 0.29 23.40 -7.80
CA LYS A 272 -0.66 22.92 -6.78
C LYS A 272 0.02 22.22 -5.62
N LEU A 273 1.36 22.22 -5.55
CA LEU A 273 2.07 21.49 -4.51
C LEU A 273 1.77 22.06 -3.12
N LYS A 274 1.17 21.24 -2.26
CA LYS A 274 0.80 21.58 -0.87
C LYS A 274 1.58 20.76 0.14
N VAL A 275 1.93 19.53 -0.20
CA VAL A 275 2.60 18.60 0.72
C VAL A 275 3.91 18.13 0.12
N LEU A 276 5.01 18.42 0.79
CA LEU A 276 6.32 17.88 0.45
C LEU A 276 6.81 16.98 1.58
N ARG A 277 7.08 15.72 1.28
CA ARG A 277 7.68 14.76 2.21
C ARG A 277 9.02 14.32 1.68
N VAL A 278 10.02 14.32 2.54
CA VAL A 278 11.39 13.92 2.22
C VAL A 278 11.76 12.82 3.19
N GLN A 279 12.08 11.65 2.66
CA GLN A 279 12.40 10.45 3.42
C GLN A 279 13.77 9.93 3.03
N GLY A 280 14.66 9.76 4.02
CA GLY A 280 15.96 9.12 3.78
C GLY A 280 16.94 9.91 2.90
N SER A 281 16.75 11.22 2.74
CA SER A 281 17.80 12.08 2.17
C SER A 281 18.91 12.28 3.20
N THR A 282 20.14 12.56 2.78
CA THR A 282 21.28 12.83 3.69
C THR A 282 21.67 14.30 3.72
N GLN A 283 21.09 15.17 2.87
CA GLN A 283 21.57 16.54 2.63
C GLN A 283 20.49 17.62 2.80
N VAL A 284 19.66 17.51 3.84
CA VAL A 284 18.60 18.49 4.12
C VAL A 284 19.13 19.88 4.55
N GLY A 285 20.36 19.98 5.05
CA GLY A 285 20.90 21.24 5.56
C GLY A 285 21.05 22.34 4.50
N ASP A 286 21.55 21.98 3.31
CA ASP A 286 21.96 22.95 2.30
C ASP A 286 20.79 23.69 1.64
N PHE A 287 19.60 23.07 1.57
CA PHE A 287 18.44 23.72 0.95
C PHE A 287 17.79 24.76 1.87
N LEU A 288 17.90 24.63 3.20
CA LEU A 288 17.29 25.58 4.13
C LEU A 288 18.02 26.93 4.13
N SER A 289 19.31 26.96 3.78
CA SER A 289 20.11 28.19 3.70
C SER A 289 19.83 29.07 2.48
N GLY A 290 19.24 28.50 1.41
CA GLY A 290 19.10 29.18 0.11
C GLY A 290 17.88 30.09 -0.04
N GLY A 291 17.09 30.28 1.02
CA GLY A 291 15.72 30.80 0.91
C GLY A 291 14.77 29.70 0.44
N PHE A 292 13.58 29.60 1.04
CA PHE A 292 12.64 28.51 0.77
C PHE A 292 11.60 28.96 -0.28
N PRO A 293 11.74 28.59 -1.57
CA PRO A 293 10.88 29.11 -2.65
C PRO A 293 9.47 28.52 -2.67
N LEU A 294 9.19 27.57 -1.79
CA LEU A 294 7.94 26.82 -1.68
C LEU A 294 6.89 27.60 -0.88
N THR A 295 6.37 28.69 -1.46
CA THR A 295 5.48 29.63 -0.75
C THR A 295 4.10 29.08 -0.42
N ASP A 296 3.63 28.09 -1.20
CA ASP A 296 2.27 27.53 -1.09
C ASP A 296 2.22 26.18 -0.34
N ILE A 297 3.35 25.72 0.21
CA ILE A 297 3.41 24.46 1.00
C ILE A 297 2.65 24.62 2.32
N GLN A 298 1.75 23.67 2.58
CA GLN A 298 0.97 23.54 3.81
C GLN A 298 1.59 22.52 4.76
N GLU A 299 2.22 21.46 4.24
CA GLU A 299 2.87 20.42 5.03
C GLU A 299 4.27 20.13 4.49
N LEU A 300 5.29 20.23 5.36
CA LEU A 300 6.67 19.84 5.07
C LEU A 300 7.13 18.79 6.06
N HIS A 301 7.44 17.58 5.57
CA HIS A 301 7.93 16.49 6.41
C HIS A 301 9.36 16.14 6.04
N LEU A 302 10.28 16.25 6.99
CA LEU A 302 11.69 15.90 6.82
C LEU A 302 12.00 14.72 7.75
N ARG A 303 11.80 13.48 7.27
CA ARG A 303 11.94 12.25 8.08
C ARG A 303 13.26 11.56 7.78
N GLY A 304 14.02 11.24 8.83
CA GLY A 304 15.29 10.50 8.70
C GLY A 304 16.54 11.27 9.14
N HIS A 305 16.39 12.48 9.68
CA HIS A 305 17.51 13.26 10.20
C HIS A 305 17.51 13.27 11.72
N TRP A 306 18.60 12.75 12.31
CA TRP A 306 18.96 13.05 13.69
C TRP A 306 19.87 14.28 13.61
N ILE A 307 19.49 15.33 14.34
CA ILE A 307 20.33 16.50 14.66
C ILE A 307 20.49 17.53 13.53
N LEU A 308 19.69 18.60 13.63
CA LEU A 308 20.26 19.95 13.61
C LEU A 308 19.70 20.70 14.81
N ALA A 309 20.59 20.98 15.78
CA ALA A 309 20.35 21.93 16.84
C ALA A 309 20.02 23.28 16.19
N CYS A 310 18.79 23.72 16.38
CA CYS A 310 18.24 24.92 15.81
C CYS A 310 18.92 26.15 16.44
N THR A 311 19.71 26.88 15.66
CA THR A 311 20.08 28.27 16.01
C THR A 311 19.72 29.17 14.84
N SER A 312 18.43 29.51 14.80
CA SER A 312 17.77 30.49 13.92
C SER A 312 17.33 30.03 12.53
N VAL A 313 16.21 29.32 12.50
CA VAL A 313 15.19 29.56 11.47
C VAL A 313 13.85 29.69 12.20
N SER A 314 13.39 30.92 12.44
CA SER A 314 12.08 31.16 13.03
C SER A 314 10.99 30.92 11.99
N TRP A 315 10.47 29.69 11.97
CA TRP A 315 9.11 29.39 11.54
C TRP A 315 8.13 29.88 12.62
N THR A 316 7.83 31.16 12.64
CA THR A 316 6.74 31.71 13.48
C THR A 316 5.50 31.87 12.62
N LEU A 317 4.59 30.88 12.65
CA LEU A 317 3.14 30.90 12.40
C LEU A 317 2.71 29.45 12.10
N ALA A 318 2.12 28.73 13.06
CA ALA A 318 0.70 28.72 13.42
C ALA A 318 -0.04 27.55 12.74
N CYS A 319 0.02 26.38 13.37
CA CYS A 319 -1.00 25.35 13.20
C CYS A 319 -1.96 25.46 14.40
N SER A 320 -3.12 26.06 14.16
CA SER A 320 -4.36 25.84 14.93
C SER A 320 -5.06 24.61 14.41
#